data_AF-A0A2G8HTP7-F1
#
_entry.id   AF-A0A2G8HTP7-F1
#
_cell.length_a   1.000
_cell.length_b   1.000
_cell.length_c   1.000
_cell.angle_alpha   90.00
_cell.angle_beta   90.00
_cell.angle_gamma   90.00
#
_symmetry.space_group_name_H-M   'P 1'
#
loop_
_entity.id
_entity.type
_entity.pdbx_description
1 polymer ?
#
loop_
_entity_poly.entity_id
_entity_poly.type
_entity_poly.pdbx_seq_one_letter_code
_entity_poly.pdbx_strand_id
1 'polypeptide(L)'
;MINALRYTEDLENAGFTPEQAKVSVKTWMDLMNANFATKPDLKELEYSLSNEMKDMASRFEKRCDAIETKFDKRCDSIEVRFDKRCDSIEAKFDKLETKLVTKLGGLMIILFGVATTLIKF
;
A
#
# COMPACT_ATOMS: atom_id res chain seq x y z
N MET A 1 -23.72 13.41 35.33
CA MET A 1 -23.04 13.64 36.61
C MET A 1 -23.97 13.14 37.68
N ILE A 2 -23.45 12.45 38.69
CA ILE A 2 -24.28 11.87 39.74
C ILE A 2 -24.77 12.99 40.64
N ASN A 3 -26.09 13.06 40.83
CA ASN A 3 -26.70 14.09 41.65
C ASN A 3 -26.57 13.71 43.13
N ALA A 4 -25.45 14.11 43.74
CA ALA A 4 -25.14 13.84 45.15
C ALA A 4 -26.31 14.19 46.09
N LEU A 5 -26.96 15.34 45.83
CA LEU A 5 -28.04 15.87 46.65
C LEU A 5 -29.27 14.95 46.65
N ARG A 6 -29.66 14.48 45.46
CA ARG A 6 -30.76 13.51 45.32
C ARG A 6 -30.45 12.20 46.05
N TYR A 7 -29.22 11.69 45.93
CA TYR A 7 -28.85 10.44 46.59
C TYR A 7 -28.76 10.57 48.12
N THR A 8 -28.36 11.74 48.64
CA THR A 8 -28.42 12.00 50.08
C THR A 8 -29.86 12.08 50.57
N GLU A 9 -30.76 12.76 49.84
CA GLU A 9 -32.19 12.84 50.17
C GLU A 9 -32.86 11.46 50.15
N ASP A 10 -32.56 10.63 49.14
CA ASP A 10 -33.09 9.25 49.05
C ASP A 10 -32.67 8.38 50.25
N LEU A 11 -31.43 8.55 50.74
CA LEU A 11 -30.92 7.83 51.91
C LEU A 11 -31.55 8.32 53.21
N GLU A 12 -31.72 9.63 53.39
CA GLU A 12 -32.41 10.20 54.56
C GLU A 12 -33.87 9.72 54.61
N ASN A 13 -34.57 9.71 53.47
CA ASN A 13 -35.92 9.17 53.35
C ASN A 13 -36.00 7.66 53.64
N ALA A 14 -34.92 6.92 53.41
CA ALA A 14 -34.78 5.50 53.76
C ALA A 14 -34.43 5.27 55.25
N GLY A 15 -34.33 6.32 56.07
CA GLY A 15 -34.11 6.24 57.51
C GLY A 15 -32.66 6.42 57.97
N PHE A 16 -31.75 6.82 57.07
CA PHE A 16 -30.39 7.21 57.46
C PHE A 16 -30.41 8.59 58.10
N THR A 17 -29.51 8.84 59.06
CA THR A 17 -29.30 10.22 59.53
C THR A 17 -28.62 11.05 58.44
N PRO A 18 -28.75 12.39 58.47
CA PRO A 18 -28.10 13.26 57.48
C PRO A 18 -26.59 12.99 57.34
N GLU A 19 -25.91 12.69 58.45
CA GLU A 19 -24.46 12.46 58.41
C GLU A 19 -24.11 11.07 57.88
N GLN A 20 -24.93 10.05 58.17
CA GLN A 20 -24.75 8.74 57.55
C GLN A 20 -24.98 8.79 56.04
N ALA A 21 -25.99 9.53 55.58
CA ALA A 21 -26.28 9.71 54.15
C ALA A 21 -25.12 10.40 53.42
N LYS A 22 -24.61 11.52 53.97
CA LYS A 22 -23.46 12.23 53.40
C LYS A 22 -22.20 11.38 53.33
N VAL A 23 -21.85 10.67 54.42
CA VAL A 23 -20.66 9.81 54.46
C VAL A 23 -20.77 8.66 53.46
N SER A 24 -21.95 8.07 53.30
CA SER A 24 -22.18 6.99 52.34
C SER A 24 -22.01 7.45 50.89
N VAL A 25 -22.66 8.57 50.52
CA VAL A 25 -22.53 9.14 49.17
C VAL A 25 -21.09 9.56 48.89
N LYS A 26 -20.41 10.19 49.85
CA LYS A 26 -19.00 10.57 49.72
C LYS A 26 -18.10 9.36 49.47
N THR A 27 -18.22 8.32 50.28
CA THR A 27 -17.40 7.10 50.15
C THR A 27 -17.59 6.45 48.79
N TRP A 28 -18.84 6.39 48.31
CA TRP A 28 -19.13 5.84 47.00
C TRP A 28 -18.62 6.71 45.85
N MET A 29 -18.69 8.04 45.98
CA MET A 29 -18.11 8.98 45.01
C MET A 29 -16.58 8.88 44.95
N ASP A 30 -15.92 8.77 46.09
CA ASP A 30 -14.47 8.60 46.17
C ASP A 30 -14.04 7.29 45.49
N LEU A 31 -14.76 6.19 45.77
CA LEU A 31 -14.56 4.91 45.07
C LEU A 31 -14.81 5.02 43.57
N MET A 32 -15.85 5.75 43.14
CA MET A 32 -16.16 5.90 41.72
C MET A 32 -15.07 6.68 41.00
N ASN A 33 -14.62 7.81 41.56
CA ASN A 33 -13.58 8.66 40.98
C ASN A 33 -12.21 7.96 40.95
N ALA A 34 -11.93 7.06 41.90
CA ALA A 34 -10.68 6.32 41.92
C ALA A 34 -10.62 5.16 40.92
N ASN A 35 -11.76 4.58 40.54
CA ASN A 35 -11.80 3.33 39.76
C ASN A 35 -12.41 3.45 38.36
N PHE A 36 -13.17 4.52 38.07
CA PHE A 36 -13.86 4.67 36.80
C PHE A 36 -13.38 5.88 36.02
N ALA A 37 -13.21 5.69 34.71
CA ALA A 37 -12.95 6.77 33.78
C ALA A 37 -14.16 7.72 33.70
N THR A 38 -13.88 9.00 33.67
CA THR A 38 -14.86 10.06 33.50
C THR A 38 -15.13 10.33 32.02
N LYS A 39 -16.19 11.08 31.72
CA LYS A 39 -16.49 11.47 30.33
C LYS A 39 -15.35 12.26 29.65
N PRO A 40 -14.67 13.20 30.33
CA PRO A 40 -13.46 13.82 29.82
C PRO A 40 -12.37 12.83 29.42
N ASP A 41 -12.04 11.86 30.27
CA ASP A 41 -10.99 10.86 30.00
C ASP A 41 -11.31 10.07 28.72
N LEU A 42 -12.58 9.69 28.54
CA LEU A 42 -13.02 8.99 27.33
C LEU A 42 -12.95 9.88 26.08
N LYS A 43 -13.24 11.18 26.19
CA LYS A 43 -13.11 12.12 25.08
C LYS A 43 -11.65 12.38 24.69
N GLU A 44 -10.77 12.44 25.67
CA GLU A 44 -9.33 12.56 25.43
C GLU A 44 -8.80 11.30 24.72
N LEU A 45 -9.22 10.13 25.18
CA LEU A 45 -8.90 8.86 24.53
C LEU A 45 -9.45 8.80 23.09
N GLU A 46 -10.70 9.22 22.87
CA GLU A 46 -11.32 9.30 21.55
C GLU A 46 -10.51 10.22 20.61
N TYR A 47 -10.09 11.39 21.11
CA TYR A 47 -9.28 12.34 20.36
C TYR A 47 -7.91 11.76 20.01
N SER A 48 -7.24 11.12 20.96
CA SER A 48 -5.94 10.45 20.73
C SER A 48 -6.08 9.37 19.67
N LEU A 49 -7.06 8.49 19.82
CA LEU A 49 -7.31 7.39 18.88
C LEU A 49 -7.64 7.91 17.48
N SER A 50 -8.45 8.97 17.38
CA SER A 50 -8.78 9.59 16.10
C SER A 50 -7.53 10.14 15.40
N ASN A 51 -6.62 10.76 16.14
CA ASN A 51 -5.37 11.28 15.59
C ASN A 51 -4.41 10.16 15.16
N GLU A 52 -4.28 9.11 15.97
CA GLU A 52 -3.47 7.93 15.63
C GLU A 52 -4.00 7.24 14.36
N MET A 53 -5.33 7.11 14.23
CA MET A 53 -5.96 6.56 13.03
C MET A 53 -5.68 7.42 11.79
N LYS A 54 -5.73 8.76 11.93
CA LYS A 54 -5.39 9.68 10.83
C LYS A 54 -3.93 9.57 10.42
N ASP A 55 -3.01 9.51 11.39
CA ASP A 55 -1.59 9.33 11.10
C ASP A 55 -1.33 7.98 10.41
N MET A 56 -1.97 6.91 10.88
CA MET A 56 -1.90 5.58 10.26
C MET A 56 -2.41 5.59 8.81
N ALA A 57 -3.56 6.24 8.56
CA ALA A 57 -4.10 6.40 7.22
C ALA A 57 -3.14 7.15 6.29
N SER A 58 -2.53 8.25 6.76
CA SER A 58 -1.55 9.01 5.96
C SER A 58 -0.29 8.20 5.66
N ARG A 59 0.21 7.42 6.63
CA ARG A 59 1.35 6.52 6.41
C ARG A 59 1.02 5.43 5.40
N PHE A 60 -0.20 4.90 5.44
CA PHE A 60 -0.67 3.89 4.49
C PHE A 60 -0.73 4.45 3.07
N GLU A 61 -1.34 5.62 2.89
CA GLU A 61 -1.42 6.34 1.60
C GLU A 61 -0.03 6.55 1.00
N LYS A 62 0.91 7.11 1.76
CA LYS A 62 2.31 7.29 1.31
C LYS A 62 2.98 5.98 0.91
N ARG A 63 2.67 4.87 1.57
CA ARG A 63 3.21 3.55 1.21
C ARG A 63 2.59 3.02 -0.08
N CYS A 64 1.31 3.27 -0.32
CA CYS A 64 0.64 2.97 -1.58
C CYS A 64 1.28 3.74 -2.74
N ASP A 65 1.43 5.07 -2.62
CA ASP A 65 2.06 5.90 -3.66
C ASP A 65 3.50 5.43 -3.97
N ALA A 66 4.25 5.06 -2.94
CA ALA A 66 5.60 4.53 -3.10
C ALA A 66 5.64 3.16 -3.79
N ILE A 67 4.60 2.33 -3.59
CA ILE A 67 4.44 1.04 -4.28
C ILE A 67 4.08 1.29 -5.74
N GLU A 68 3.13 2.18 -6.02
CA GLU A 68 2.71 2.55 -7.38
C GLU A 68 3.90 3.07 -8.19
N THR A 69 4.65 4.03 -7.65
CA THR A 69 5.88 4.56 -8.27
C THR A 69 6.92 3.47 -8.56
N LYS A 70 7.06 2.48 -7.65
CA LYS A 70 7.99 1.36 -7.85
C LYS A 70 7.49 0.40 -8.93
N PHE A 71 6.18 0.23 -9.04
CA PHE A 71 5.55 -0.61 -10.04
C PHE A 71 5.73 0.01 -11.44
N ASP A 72 5.46 1.31 -11.59
CA ASP A 72 5.66 2.04 -12.85
C ASP A 72 7.10 1.92 -13.35
N LYS A 73 8.08 2.21 -12.48
CA LYS A 73 9.51 2.05 -12.82
C LYS A 73 9.87 0.63 -13.24
N ARG A 74 9.21 -0.39 -12.66
CA ARG A 74 9.42 -1.78 -13.04
C ARG A 74 8.82 -2.07 -14.41
N CYS A 75 7.64 -1.53 -14.71
CA CYS A 75 7.00 -1.62 -16.03
C CYS A 75 7.87 -0.96 -17.10
N ASP A 76 8.31 0.29 -16.90
CA ASP A 76 9.21 1.00 -17.82
C ASP A 76 10.49 0.20 -18.08
N SER A 77 11.08 -0.37 -17.02
CA SER A 77 12.28 -1.21 -17.15
C SER A 77 12.03 -2.52 -17.89
N ILE A 78 10.82 -3.08 -17.82
CA ILE A 78 10.42 -4.26 -18.60
C ILE A 78 10.26 -3.87 -20.06
N GLU A 79 9.58 -2.76 -20.35
CA GLU A 79 9.36 -2.25 -21.71
C GLU A 79 10.69 -2.01 -22.43
N VAL A 80 11.61 -1.25 -21.82
CA VAL A 80 12.95 -1.01 -22.38
C VAL A 80 13.74 -2.31 -22.63
N ARG A 81 13.58 -3.32 -21.76
CA ARG A 81 14.23 -4.63 -21.97
C ARG A 81 13.58 -5.43 -23.09
N PHE A 82 12.28 -5.27 -23.28
CA PHE A 82 11.56 -5.90 -24.36
C PHE A 82 11.95 -5.29 -25.71
N ASP A 83 12.00 -3.96 -25.82
CA ASP A 83 12.45 -3.25 -27.03
C ASP A 83 13.86 -3.68 -27.43
N LYS A 84 14.80 -3.66 -26.49
CA LYS A 84 16.18 -4.14 -26.74
C LYS A 84 16.25 -5.59 -27.22
N ARG A 85 15.32 -6.44 -26.76
CA ARG A 85 15.24 -7.83 -27.23
C ARG A 85 14.68 -7.90 -28.65
N CYS A 86 13.68 -7.09 -28.99
CA CYS A 86 13.16 -6.96 -30.35
C CYS A 86 14.26 -6.47 -31.30
N ASP A 87 14.95 -5.37 -30.98
CA ASP A 87 16.06 -4.84 -31.80
C ASP A 87 17.15 -5.91 -32.02
N SER A 88 17.48 -6.67 -30.97
CA SER A 88 18.46 -7.75 -31.06
C SER A 88 17.99 -8.90 -31.95
N ILE A 89 16.69 -9.18 -31.98
CA ILE A 89 16.09 -10.19 -32.85
C ILE A 89 16.10 -9.71 -34.30
N GLU A 90 15.71 -8.45 -34.55
CA GLU A 90 15.72 -7.83 -35.88
C GLU A 90 17.12 -7.85 -36.50
N ALA A 91 18.13 -7.42 -35.74
CA ALA A 91 19.54 -7.47 -36.20
C ALA A 91 20.04 -8.89 -36.51
N LYS A 92 19.51 -9.92 -35.81
CA LYS A 92 19.83 -11.32 -36.11
C LYS A 92 19.16 -11.78 -37.41
N PHE A 93 17.93 -11.32 -37.68
CA PHE A 93 17.22 -11.59 -38.93
C PHE A 93 17.93 -10.93 -40.12
N ASP A 94 18.30 -9.65 -40.03
CA ASP A 94 19.04 -8.95 -41.11
C ASP A 94 20.36 -9.65 -41.44
N LYS A 95 21.08 -10.10 -40.40
CA LYS A 95 22.32 -10.87 -40.57
C LYS A 95 22.06 -12.22 -41.24
N LEU A 96 20.95 -12.87 -40.93
CA LEU A 96 20.56 -14.14 -41.55
C LEU A 96 20.18 -13.93 -43.02
N GLU A 97 19.40 -12.90 -43.32
CA GLU A 97 19.02 -12.51 -44.68
C GLU A 97 20.25 -12.21 -45.53
N THR A 98 21.15 -11.36 -45.05
CA THR A 98 22.39 -11.01 -45.76
C THR A 98 23.23 -12.26 -46.07
N LYS A 99 23.34 -13.18 -45.11
CA LYS A 99 24.05 -14.45 -45.31
C LYS A 99 23.38 -15.33 -46.37
N LEU A 100 22.05 -15.39 -46.38
CA LEU A 100 21.29 -16.15 -47.39
C LEU A 100 21.48 -15.54 -48.78
N VAL A 101 21.30 -14.22 -48.92
CA VAL A 101 21.51 -13.50 -50.18
C VAL A 101 22.94 -13.72 -50.70
N THR A 102 23.94 -13.59 -49.84
CA THR A 102 25.36 -13.81 -50.23
C THR A 102 25.60 -15.24 -50.71
N LYS A 103 25.07 -16.25 -50.01
CA LYS A 103 25.22 -17.66 -50.41
C LYS A 103 24.53 -17.95 -51.75
N LEU A 104 23.30 -17.46 -51.93
CA LEU A 104 22.54 -17.64 -53.16
C LEU A 104 23.19 -16.91 -54.34
N GLY A 105 23.63 -15.66 -54.15
CA GLY A 105 24.37 -14.90 -55.15
C GLY A 105 25.66 -15.60 -55.60
N GLY A 106 26.44 -16.12 -54.65
CA GLY A 106 27.64 -16.91 -54.95
C GLY A 106 27.34 -18.17 -55.78
N LEU A 107 26.29 -18.91 -55.42
CA LEU A 107 25.81 -20.08 -56.19
C LEU A 107 25.43 -19.71 -57.63
N MET A 108 24.72 -18.60 -57.82
CA MET A 108 24.30 -18.13 -59.15
C MET A 108 25.50 -17.80 -60.05
N ILE A 109 26.52 -17.11 -59.51
CA ILE A 109 27.74 -16.79 -60.26
C ILE A 109 28.44 -18.07 -60.73
N ILE A 110 28.54 -19.09 -59.86
CA ILE A 110 29.13 -20.39 -60.22
C ILE A 110 28.33 -21.05 -61.34
N LEU A 111 26.99 -21.10 -61.22
CA LEU A 111 26.12 -21.71 -62.23
C LEU A 111 26.22 -21.00 -63.58
N PHE A 112 26.18 -19.66 -63.60
CA PHE A 112 26.36 -18.89 -64.84
C PHE A 112 27.74 -19.10 -65.47
N GLY A 113 28.80 -19.10 -64.66
CA GLY A 113 30.16 -19.38 -65.14
C GLY A 113 30.25 -20.72 -65.87
N VAL A 114 29.72 -21.79 -65.27
CA VAL A 114 29.68 -23.13 -65.88
C VAL A 114 28.82 -23.15 -67.15
N ALA A 115 27.65 -22.50 -67.16
CA ALA A 115 26.81 -22.44 -68.36
C ALA A 115 27.50 -21.72 -69.53
N THR A 116 28.19 -20.61 -69.28
CA THR A 116 28.88 -19.84 -70.34
C THR A 116 30.08 -20.58 -70.94
N THR A 117 30.78 -21.41 -70.16
CA THR A 117 31.89 -22.22 -70.70
C THR A 117 31.38 -23.39 -71.54
N LEU A 118 30.23 -23.97 -71.18
CA LEU A 118 29.60 -25.04 -71.95
C LEU A 118 29.03 -24.57 -73.29
N ILE A 119 28.52 -23.33 -73.40
CA ILE A 119 27.96 -22.79 -74.65
C ILE A 119 29.04 -22.41 -75.68
N LYS A 120 30.26 -22.11 -75.22
CA LYS A 120 31.38 -21.72 -76.11
C LYS A 120 32.15 -22.92 -76.70
N PHE A 121 31.81 -24.14 -76.28
CA PHE A 121 32.29 -25.41 -76.88
C PHE A 121 31.27 -25.91 -77.91
#